data_AF-S6GGL8-F1
#
_entry.id   AF-S6GGL8-F1
#
_cell.length_a   1.000
_cell.length_b   1.000
_cell.length_c   1.000
_cell.angle_alpha   90.00
_cell.angle_beta   90.00
_cell.angle_gamma   90.00
#
_symmetry.space_group_name_H-M   'P 1'
#
loop_
_entity.id
_entity.type
_entity.pdbx_description
1 polymer ?
#
loop_
_entity_poly.entity_id
_entity_poly.type
_entity_poly.pdbx_seq_one_letter_code
_entity_poly.pdbx_strand_id
1 'polypeptide(L)' 'MNRPTLEKAPSHIRLAVDLIQLLEEAEIAPSTSILALEIVLQDMRRKNSIENTAL' A
#
# COMPACT_ATOMS: atom_id res chain seq x y z
N MET A 1 2.48 -10.80 20.94
CA MET A 1 1.04 -10.50 20.97
C MET A 1 0.43 -11.07 19.70
N ASN A 2 -0.45 -12.07 19.80
CA ASN A 2 -1.19 -12.56 18.64
C ASN A 2 -2.22 -11.47 18.26
N ARG A 3 -2.17 -10.91 17.05
CA ARG A 3 -3.21 -9.99 16.53
C ARG A 3 -4.20 -10.79 15.68
N PRO A 4 -5.19 -11.49 16.28
CA PRO A 4 -6.17 -12.35 15.56
C PRO A 4 -7.08 -11.60 14.58
N THR A 5 -6.90 -10.28 14.46
CA THR A 5 -7.68 -9.38 13.59
C THR A 5 -7.06 -9.20 12.22
N LEU A 6 -5.75 -9.42 12.04
CA LEU A 6 -5.07 -9.24 10.75
C LEU A 6 -5.38 -10.36 9.77
N GLU A 7 -5.42 -11.61 10.21
CA GLU A 7 -5.72 -12.76 9.33
C GLU A 7 -7.15 -12.71 8.75
N LYS A 8 -8.09 -12.07 9.47
CA LYS A 8 -9.48 -11.86 9.03
C LYS A 8 -9.71 -10.49 8.37
N ALA A 9 -8.69 -9.64 8.30
CA ALA A 9 -8.85 -8.31 7.74
C ALA A 9 -9.01 -8.35 6.21
N PRO A 10 -9.76 -7.40 5.63
CA PRO A 10 -9.82 -7.22 4.19
C PRO A 10 -8.42 -7.15 3.57
N SER A 11 -8.27 -7.64 2.33
CA SER A 11 -6.98 -7.72 1.64
C SER A 11 -6.24 -6.38 1.60
N HIS A 12 -6.95 -5.28 1.39
CA HIS A 12 -6.36 -3.93 1.37
C HIS A 12 -5.82 -3.47 2.74
N ILE A 13 -6.45 -3.90 3.84
CA ILE A 13 -5.98 -3.57 5.20
C ILE A 13 -4.71 -4.36 5.54
N ARG A 14 -4.67 -5.65 5.18
CA ARG A 14 -3.46 -6.48 5.35
C ARG A 14 -2.29 -5.91 4.55
N LEU A 15 -2.52 -5.60 3.28
CA LEU A 15 -1.49 -5.00 2.41
C LEU A 15 -0.98 -3.67 2.97
N ALA A 16 -1.86 -2.82 3.51
CA ALA A 16 -1.44 -1.56 4.11
C ALA A 16 -0.51 -1.78 5.32
N VAL A 17 -0.78 -2.80 6.15
CA VAL A 17 0.08 -3.15 7.29
C VAL A 17 1.42 -3.71 6.83
N ASP A 18 1.44 -4.58 5.83
CA ASP A 18 2.67 -5.13 5.27
C ASP A 18 3.55 -4.01 4.66
N LEU A 19 2.93 -3.05 3.97
CA LEU A 19 3.63 -1.89 3.40
C LEU A 19 4.21 -0.98 4.48
N ILE A 20 3.48 -0.74 5.58
CA ILE A 20 3.99 0.05 6.71
C ILE A 20 5.20 -0.64 7.32
N GLN A 21 5.10 -1.95 7.57
CA GLN A 21 6.21 -2.72 8.12
C GLN A 21 7.45 -2.65 7.22
N LEU A 22 7.29 -2.79 5.90
CA LEU A 22 8.40 -2.67 4.94
C LEU A 22 9.09 -1.30 5.00
N LEU A 23 8.32 -0.22 5.14
CA LEU A 23 8.84 1.14 5.21
C LEU A 23 9.57 1.40 6.54
N GLU A 24 9.06 0.83 7.64
CA GLU A 24 9.69 0.90 8.96
C GLU A 24 11.00 0.11 9.01
N GLU A 25 11.03 -1.10 8.45
CA GLU A 25 12.23 -1.95 8.37
C GLU A 25 13.33 -1.31 7.51
N ALA A 26 12.95 -0.54 6.50
CA ALA A 26 13.87 0.23 5.66
C ALA A 26 14.23 1.61 6.25
N GLU A 27 13.80 1.93 7.47
CA GLU A 27 14.04 3.19 8.18
C GLU A 27 13.67 4.45 7.36
N ILE A 28 12.64 4.35 6.51
CA ILE A 28 12.24 5.45 5.64
C ILE A 28 11.47 6.50 6.45
N ALA A 29 11.92 7.75 6.35
CA ALA A 29 11.26 8.87 7.01
C ALA A 29 9.78 8.97 6.58
N PRO A 30 8.83 9.24 7.50
CA PRO A 30 7.40 9.30 7.17
C PRO A 30 7.06 10.25 6.02
N SER A 31 7.73 11.40 5.95
CA SER A 31 7.56 12.37 4.86
C SER A 31 7.94 11.79 3.50
N THR A 32 9.03 11.02 3.44
CA THR A 32 9.50 10.36 2.22
C THR A 32 8.55 9.21 1.83
N SER A 33 8.10 8.43 2.82
CA SER A 33 7.12 7.36 2.63
C SER A 33 5.80 7.87 2.04
N ILE A 34 5.29 9.00 2.54
CA ILE A 34 4.05 9.61 2.03
C ILE A 34 4.20 9.98 0.55
N LEU A 35 5.27 10.71 0.20
CA LEU A 35 5.52 11.11 -1.19
C LEU A 35 5.66 9.89 -2.12
N ALA A 36 6.37 8.84 -1.69
CA ALA A 36 6.51 7.62 -2.46
C ALA A 36 5.17 6.90 -2.65
N LEU A 37 4.35 6.80 -1.60
CA LEU A 37 3.04 6.17 -1.65
C LEU A 37 2.06 6.94 -2.54
N GLU A 38 2.14 8.28 -2.59
CA GLU A 38 1.36 9.10 -3.53
C GLU A 38 1.70 8.77 -4.99
N ILE A 39 2.99 8.64 -5.31
CA ILE A 39 3.46 8.25 -6.65
C ILE A 39 2.93 6.86 -7.01
N VAL A 40 3.06 5.89 -6.11
CA VAL A 40 2.56 4.51 -6.31
C VAL A 40 1.05 4.52 -6.53
N LEU A 41 0.30 5.26 -5.72
CA LEU A 41 -1.16 5.38 -5.85
C LEU A 41 -1.55 5.97 -7.21
N GLN A 42 -0.85 7.02 -7.65
CA GLN A 42 -1.10 7.64 -8.96
C GLN A 42 -0.82 6.65 -10.10
N ASP A 43 0.25 5.86 -10.02
CA ASP A 43 0.58 4.84 -11.02
C ASP A 43 -0.47 3.72 -11.07
N MET A 44 -0.93 3.23 -9.91
CA MET A 44 -2.00 2.23 -9.83
C MET A 44 -3.30 2.74 -10.42
N ARG A 45 -3.67 4.01 -10.17
CA ARG A 45 -4.85 4.66 -10.76
C ARG A 45 -4.71 4.76 -12.27
N ARG A 46 -3.54 5.16 -12.78
CA ARG A 46 -3.27 5.23 -14.22
C ARG A 46 -3.42 3.85 -14.86
N LYS A 47 -2.84 2.81 -14.27
CA LYS A 47 -2.97 1.43 -14.76
C LYS A 47 -4.41 0.94 -14.77
N ASN A 48 -5.17 1.17 -13.69
CA ASN A 48 -6.61 0.86 -13.64
C ASN A 48 -7.42 1.61 -14.71
N SER A 49 -7.05 2.85 -15.01
CA SER A 49 -7.73 3.64 -16.06
C SER A 49 -7.38 3.16 -17.47
N ILE A 50 -6.14 2.71 -17.70
CA ILE A 50 -5.70 2.13 -18.97
C ILE A 50 -6.39 0.78 -19.18
N GLU A 51 -6.48 -0.04 -18.13
CA GLU A 51 -7.16 -1.34 -18.16
C GLU A 51 -8.66 -1.23 -18.44
N ASN A 52 -9.33 -0.18 -17.94
CA ASN A 52 -10.75 0.10 -18.28
C ASN A 52 -10.95 0.72 -19.67
N THR A 53 -9.93 1.35 -20.25
CA THR A 53 -10.02 1.93 -21.62
C THR A 53 -9.65 0.92 -22.70
N ALA A 54 -9.01 -0.20 -22.32
CA ALA A 54 -8.59 -1.28 -23.22
C ALA A 54 -9.64 -2.41 -23.37
N LEU A 55 -10.85 -2.22 -22.84
CA LEU A 55 -12.03 -3.09 -22.97
C LEU A 55 -13.13 -2.38 -23.76
#